data_AF-A0A3B8LLK6-F1
#
_entry.id   AF-A0A3B8LLK6-F1
#
_cell.length_a   1.000
_cell.length_b   1.000
_cell.length_c   1.000
_cell.angle_alpha   90.00
_cell.angle_beta   90.00
_cell.angle_gamma   90.00
#
_symmetry.space_group_name_H-M   'P 1'
#
loop_
_entity.id
_entity.type
_entity.pdbx_description
1 polymer ?
#
loop_
_entity_poly.entity_id
_entity_poly.type
_entity_poly.pdbx_seq_one_letter_code
_entity_poly.pdbx_strand_id
1 'polypeptide(L)'
;ADHFYVLLSGKVAVNLHVTGRGYITLQTLEGGDIFGWSWFVEPHTFDFDAWVLERAEVISVDAALCTQAVQRDDALGAVLYQHFAEVMALRLKATRHRLLDMYGLR
;
A
#
# COMPACT_ATOMS: atom_id res chain seq x y z
N ALA A 1 -1.50 -7.81 9.25
CA ALA A 1 -2.64 -7.30 8.45
C ALA A 1 -3.41 -8.51 7.92
N ASP A 2 -4.73 -8.46 7.90
CA ASP A 2 -5.60 -9.57 7.47
C ASP A 2 -6.35 -9.28 6.16
N HIS A 3 -6.35 -8.02 5.71
CA HIS A 3 -6.97 -7.58 4.47
C HIS A 3 -6.07 -6.63 3.68
N PHE A 4 -6.28 -6.59 2.36
CA PHE A 4 -5.87 -5.47 1.52
C PHE A 4 -7.06 -4.92 0.74
N TYR A 5 -6.84 -3.77 0.11
CA TYR A 5 -7.90 -3.00 -0.50
C TYR A 5 -7.51 -2.57 -1.91
N VAL A 6 -8.45 -2.71 -2.84
CA VAL A 6 -8.37 -2.12 -4.18
C VAL A 6 -9.30 -0.91 -4.20
N LEU A 7 -8.75 0.27 -4.49
CA LEU A 7 -9.51 1.51 -4.59
C LEU A 7 -10.22 1.56 -5.94
N LEU A 8 -11.55 1.59 -5.95
CA LEU A 8 -12.33 1.71 -7.18
C LEU A 8 -12.51 3.17 -7.57
N SER A 9 -12.81 4.03 -6.59
CA SER A 9 -12.99 5.46 -6.77
C SER A 9 -12.74 6.24 -5.48
N GLY A 10 -12.51 7.55 -5.58
CA GLY A 10 -12.21 8.44 -4.46
C GLY A 10 -10.72 8.68 -4.27
N LYS A 11 -10.34 9.20 -3.09
CA LYS A 11 -8.94 9.49 -2.74
C LYS A 11 -8.59 9.02 -1.36
N VAL A 12 -7.45 8.34 -1.25
CA VAL A 12 -6.91 7.84 0.02
C VAL A 12 -5.47 8.29 0.18
N ALA A 13 -5.14 8.97 1.27
CA ALA A 13 -3.77 9.28 1.62
C ALA A 13 -3.11 8.07 2.29
N VAL A 14 -1.91 7.71 1.84
CA VAL A 14 -1.01 6.83 2.60
C VAL A 14 0.00 7.66 3.36
N ASN A 15 0.08 7.42 4.66
CA ASN A 15 0.82 8.23 5.61
C ASN A 15 1.86 7.37 6.34
N LEU A 16 2.97 8.01 6.66
CA LEU A 16 4.03 7.45 7.49
C LEU A 16 4.12 8.26 8.78
N HIS A 17 4.16 7.59 9.93
CA HIS A 17 4.49 8.25 11.19
C HIS A 17 6.00 8.44 11.30
N VAL A 18 6.45 9.68 11.45
CA VAL A 18 7.85 10.03 11.68
C VAL A 18 8.00 10.60 13.08
N THR A 19 8.80 9.95 13.91
CA THR A 19 9.09 10.38 15.28
C THR A 19 9.58 11.84 15.28
N GLY A 20 8.92 12.68 16.08
CA GLY A 20 9.23 14.11 16.19
C GLY A 20 8.65 15.01 15.08
N ARG A 21 8.01 14.44 14.04
CA ARG A 21 7.33 15.20 12.97
C ARG A 21 5.85 14.84 12.79
N GLY A 22 5.41 13.73 13.35
CA GLY A 22 4.04 13.24 13.20
C GLY A 22 3.83 12.56 11.85
N TYR A 23 2.61 12.58 11.36
CA TYR A 23 2.22 11.92 10.12
C TYR A 23 2.59 12.74 8.88
N ILE A 24 3.20 12.07 7.91
CA ILE A 24 3.56 12.65 6.61
C ILE A 24 2.91 11.84 5.51
N THR A 25 2.21 12.51 4.59
CA THR A 25 1.62 11.86 3.42
C THR A 25 2.70 11.50 2.39
N LEU A 26 2.87 10.21 2.17
CA LEU A 26 3.78 9.65 1.17
C LEU A 26 3.18 9.70 -0.22
N GLN A 27 1.90 9.31 -0.34
CA GLN A 27 1.21 9.18 -1.61
C GLN A 27 -0.29 9.44 -1.41
N THR A 28 -0.93 10.07 -2.40
CA THR A 28 -2.39 10.07 -2.54
C THR A 28 -2.75 9.04 -3.60
N LEU A 29 -3.61 8.10 -3.23
CA LEU A 29 -4.11 7.04 -4.08
C LEU A 29 -5.40 7.43 -4.76
N GLU A 30 -5.60 6.91 -5.97
CA GLU A 30 -6.78 7.11 -6.81
C GLU A 30 -7.32 5.75 -7.31
N GLY A 31 -8.38 5.78 -8.12
CA GLY A 31 -8.98 4.57 -8.66
C GLY A 31 -7.97 3.68 -9.41
N GLY A 32 -7.95 2.40 -9.07
CA GLY A 32 -7.00 1.39 -9.55
C GLY A 32 -5.86 1.10 -8.58
N ASP A 33 -5.61 1.95 -7.58
CA ASP A 33 -4.53 1.75 -6.63
C ASP A 33 -4.85 0.69 -5.57
N ILE A 34 -3.79 0.05 -5.05
CA ILE A 34 -3.86 -0.94 -3.98
C ILE A 34 -3.23 -0.41 -2.69
N PHE A 35 -3.83 -0.75 -1.55
CA PHE A 35 -3.25 -0.51 -0.24
C PHE A 35 -3.49 -1.62 0.79
N GLY A 36 -2.66 -1.64 1.83
CA GLY A 36 -2.69 -2.68 2.85
C GLY A 36 -1.95 -3.97 2.48
N TRP A 37 -1.01 -3.96 1.51
CA TRP A 37 -0.23 -5.16 1.11
C TRP A 37 0.73 -5.67 2.19
N SER A 38 0.77 -5.06 3.39
CA SER A 38 1.65 -5.49 4.48
C SER A 38 1.46 -6.95 4.88
N TRP A 39 0.30 -7.58 4.62
CA TRP A 39 0.10 -9.02 4.84
C TRP A 39 0.96 -9.91 3.94
N PHE A 40 1.53 -9.38 2.86
CA PHE A 40 2.30 -10.14 1.88
C PHE A 40 3.78 -10.27 2.24
N VAL A 41 4.27 -9.43 3.16
CA VAL A 41 5.68 -9.37 3.53
C VAL A 41 5.80 -9.54 5.04
N GLU A 42 6.55 -10.55 5.48
CA GLU A 42 6.91 -10.71 6.90
C GLU A 42 7.58 -9.43 7.43
N PRO A 43 7.22 -8.92 8.63
CA PRO A 43 6.46 -9.57 9.71
C PRO A 43 4.95 -9.32 9.72
N HIS A 44 4.34 -8.98 8.57
CA HIS A 44 2.92 -8.70 8.43
C HIS A 44 2.39 -7.47 9.20
N THR A 45 3.29 -6.53 9.50
CA THR A 45 2.99 -5.28 10.20
C THR A 45 2.63 -4.17 9.22
N PHE A 46 1.64 -3.35 9.57
CA PHE A 46 1.33 -2.15 8.78
C PHE A 46 2.50 -1.15 8.87
N ASP A 47 3.18 -0.94 7.75
CA ASP A 47 4.26 0.05 7.65
C ASP A 47 3.72 1.46 7.42
N PHE A 48 2.46 1.57 7.01
CA PHE A 48 1.82 2.82 6.62
C PHE A 48 0.36 2.84 7.07
N ASP A 49 -0.11 4.04 7.42
CA ASP A 49 -1.51 4.34 7.69
C ASP A 49 -2.23 4.81 6.42
N ALA A 50 -3.54 4.59 6.35
CA ALA A 50 -4.36 5.03 5.23
C ALA A 50 -5.55 5.87 5.73
N TRP A 51 -5.71 7.08 5.19
CA TRP A 51 -6.81 7.99 5.52
C TRP A 51 -7.61 8.36 4.29
N VAL A 52 -8.93 8.25 4.39
CA VAL A 52 -9.86 8.65 3.33
C VAL A 52 -9.88 10.18 3.25
N LEU A 53 -9.54 10.74 2.09
CA LEU A 53 -9.57 12.19 1.83
C LEU A 53 -10.88 12.63 1.18
N GLU A 54 -11.42 11.78 0.32
CA GLU A 54 -12.68 11.96 -0.40
C GLU A 54 -13.44 10.63 -0.34
N ARG A 55 -14.78 10.65 -0.46
CA ARG A 55 -15.61 9.44 -0.42
C ARG A 55 -14.99 8.36 -1.33
N ALA A 56 -14.59 7.26 -0.70
CA ALA A 56 -13.89 6.17 -1.36
C ALA A 56 -14.76 4.92 -1.44
N GLU A 57 -14.68 4.24 -2.58
CA GLU A 57 -15.24 2.91 -2.78
C GLU A 57 -14.09 1.92 -2.93
N VAL A 58 -14.09 0.86 -2.13
CA VAL A 58 -13.00 -0.11 -2.09
C VAL A 58 -13.54 -1.54 -2.13
N ILE A 59 -12.80 -2.41 -2.80
CA ILE A 59 -12.94 -3.86 -2.61
C ILE A 59 -12.01 -4.24 -1.47
N SER A 60 -12.55 -4.82 -0.41
CA SER A 60 -11.75 -5.46 0.64
C SER A 60 -11.52 -6.92 0.26
N VAL A 61 -10.27 -7.36 0.33
CA VAL A 61 -9.86 -8.73 0.00
C VAL A 61 -9.18 -9.33 1.22
N ASP A 62 -9.70 -10.47 1.67
CA ASP A 62 -9.12 -11.27 2.75
C ASP A 62 -7.77 -11.87 2.28
N ALA A 63 -6.73 -11.61 3.06
CA ALA A 63 -5.36 -12.04 2.75
C ALA A 63 -5.19 -13.56 2.77
N ALA A 64 -5.89 -14.26 3.67
CA ALA A 64 -5.81 -15.71 3.77
C ALA A 64 -6.50 -16.40 2.60
N LEU A 65 -7.67 -15.89 2.18
CA LEU A 65 -8.36 -16.37 0.98
C LEU A 65 -7.56 -16.09 -0.28
N CYS A 66 -6.98 -14.89 -0.40
CA CYS A 66 -6.09 -14.54 -1.51
C CYS A 66 -4.88 -15.46 -1.59
N THR A 67 -4.24 -15.75 -0.44
CA THR A 67 -3.09 -16.66 -0.37
C THR A 67 -3.46 -18.07 -0.82
N GLN A 68 -4.60 -18.60 -0.37
CA GLN A 68 -5.09 -19.91 -0.81
C GLN A 68 -5.41 -19.95 -2.30
N ALA A 69 -5.95 -18.86 -2.85
CA ALA A 69 -6.23 -18.76 -4.29
C ALA A 69 -4.94 -18.79 -5.11
N VAL A 70 -3.93 -18.03 -4.71
CA VAL A 70 -2.60 -18.01 -5.35
C VAL A 70 -1.92 -19.38 -5.29
N GLN A 71 -2.05 -20.12 -4.18
CA GLN A 71 -1.51 -21.48 -4.07
C GLN A 71 -2.18 -22.51 -5.00
N ARG A 72 -3.38 -22.20 -5.50
CA ARG A 72 -4.13 -23.09 -6.40
C ARG A 72 -3.96 -22.72 -7.88
N ASP A 73 -3.48 -21.52 -8.15
CA ASP A 73 -3.32 -20.97 -9.51
C ASP A 73 -2.06 -20.10 -9.58
N ASP A 74 -1.00 -20.68 -10.14
CA ASP A 74 0.30 -20.02 -10.29
C ASP A 74 0.23 -18.80 -11.21
N ALA A 75 -0.66 -18.78 -12.20
CA ALA A 75 -0.81 -17.64 -13.11
C ALA A 75 -1.43 -16.45 -12.39
N LEU A 76 -2.43 -16.70 -11.53
CA LEU A 76 -2.97 -15.68 -10.63
C LEU A 76 -1.88 -15.15 -9.68
N GLY A 77 -1.08 -16.06 -9.12
CA GLY A 77 0.07 -15.72 -8.28
C GLY A 77 1.04 -14.75 -8.96
N ALA A 78 1.46 -15.07 -10.18
CA ALA A 78 2.39 -14.24 -10.94
C ALA A 78 1.85 -12.81 -11.17
N VAL A 79 0.57 -12.68 -11.56
CA VAL A 79 -0.07 -11.37 -11.80
C VAL A 79 -0.15 -10.55 -10.51
N LEU A 80 -0.58 -11.17 -9.40
CA LEU A 80 -0.69 -10.47 -8.12
C LEU A 80 0.69 -10.03 -7.59
N TYR A 81 1.70 -10.90 -7.68
CA TYR A 81 3.04 -10.57 -7.23
C TYR A 81 3.67 -9.44 -8.05
N GLN A 82 3.43 -9.41 -9.36
CA GLN A 82 3.88 -8.31 -10.19
C GLN A 82 3.24 -6.98 -9.74
N HIS A 83 1.92 -6.96 -9.53
CA HIS A 83 1.25 -5.74 -9.06
C HIS A 83 1.72 -5.29 -7.67
N PHE A 84 1.90 -6.21 -6.72
CA PHE A 84 2.45 -5.83 -5.41
C PHE A 84 3.87 -5.30 -5.52
N ALA A 85 4.73 -5.89 -6.36
CA ALA A 85 6.08 -5.41 -6.59
C ALA A 85 6.10 -3.97 -7.14
N GLU A 86 5.22 -3.65 -8.09
CA GLU A 86 5.05 -2.30 -8.64
C GLU A 86 4.63 -1.30 -7.55
N VAL A 87 3.63 -1.66 -6.73
CA VAL A 87 3.15 -0.82 -5.62
C VAL A 87 4.25 -0.59 -4.59
N MET A 88 5.00 -1.63 -4.22
CA MET A 88 6.13 -1.51 -3.29
C MET A 88 7.24 -0.60 -3.84
N ALA A 89 7.60 -0.76 -5.13
CA ALA A 89 8.63 0.05 -5.77
C ALA A 89 8.23 1.54 -5.81
N LEU A 90 6.97 1.83 -6.17
CA LEU A 90 6.43 3.19 -6.17
C LEU A 90 6.50 3.83 -4.78
N ARG A 91 6.16 3.07 -3.74
CA ARG A 91 6.15 3.58 -2.37
C ARG A 91 7.53 3.74 -1.78
N LEU A 92 8.45 2.83 -2.06
CA LEU A 92 9.86 3.00 -1.70
C LEU A 92 10.43 4.27 -2.34
N LYS A 93 10.11 4.53 -3.61
CA LYS A 93 10.53 5.76 -4.31
C LYS A 93 9.91 7.00 -3.67
N ALA A 94 8.63 6.97 -3.34
CA ALA A 94 7.94 8.08 -2.66
C ALA A 94 8.55 8.37 -1.28
N THR A 95 8.79 7.32 -0.47
CA THR A 95 9.46 7.43 0.83
C THR A 95 10.87 8.02 0.68
N ARG A 96 11.67 7.54 -0.28
CA ARG A 96 13.01 8.08 -0.53
C ARG A 96 12.96 9.57 -0.86
N HIS A 97 12.02 10.00 -1.70
CA HIS A 97 11.86 11.41 -2.05
C HIS A 97 11.50 12.25 -0.82
N ARG A 98 10.54 11.78 -0.01
CA ARG A 98 10.15 12.46 1.24
C ARG A 98 11.30 12.55 2.26
N LEU A 99 12.11 11.51 2.39
CA LEU A 99 13.29 11.55 3.26
C LEU A 99 14.32 12.58 2.77
N LEU A 100 14.60 12.62 1.46
CA LEU A 100 15.52 13.61 0.90
C LEU A 100 15.01 15.05 1.12
N ASP A 101 13.71 15.27 0.90
CA ASP A 101 13.07 16.57 1.15
C ASP A 101 13.14 16.95 2.65
N MET A 102 12.91 15.98 3.55
CA MET A 102 12.96 16.20 5.00
C MET A 102 14.34 16.58 5.54
N TYR A 103 15.39 16.02 4.94
CA TYR A 103 16.79 16.24 5.35
C TYR A 103 17.51 17.29 4.49
N GLY A 104 16.84 17.91 3.52
CA GLY A 104 17.40 18.98 2.71
C GLY A 104 18.61 18.57 1.85
N LEU A 105 18.76 17.26 1.56
CA LEU A 105 19.87 16.70 0.77
C LEU A 105 19.65 16.88 -0.74
N ARG A 106 19.14 18.04 -1.14
CA ARG A 106 18.75 18.31 -2.53
C ARG A 106 19.94 18.62 -3.42
#